data_AF-A0A821R7Y6-F1
#
_entry.id   AF-A0A821R7Y6-F1
#
_cell.length_a   1.000
_cell.length_b   1.000
_cell.length_c   1.000
_cell.angle_alpha   90.00
_cell.angle_beta   90.00
_cell.angle_gamma   90.00
#
_symmetry.space_group_name_H-M   'P 1'
#
loop_
_entity.id
_entity.type
_entity.pdbx_description
1 polymer ?
#
loop_
_entity_poly.entity_id
_entity_poly.type
_entity_poly.pdbx_seq_one_letter_code
_entity_poly.pdbx_strand_id
1 'polypeptide(L)'
;MFTDAVLISSFTLATMQINRHLALFVLLFGTVGNLLNIWVLSERSLSHNPCSTYLWWSSLSSVIFIWSGILTRVLQGYSFNWPNENQPLCKIRLFILIVCFSVSAWSLVGASIDRYLRSSVIVKFRNLSTVQTARRLLIIIITVSVLIFLEVFYCYDASVPNVPVACYPQSLPCRLYNDWMLILICTVIPSFFMAVFGSLTVRNIRTRIVQPAAHVELPHNTTYQNLRLRLNDRNISHMLLIQ
;
A
#
# COMPACT_ATOMS: atom_id res chain seq x y z
N MET A 1 30.34 -21.60 26.12
CA MET A 1 31.01 -21.39 24.81
C MET A 1 30.51 -22.34 23.73
N PHE A 2 30.47 -23.67 23.93
CA PHE A 2 29.87 -24.60 22.94
C PHE A 2 28.33 -24.51 22.85
N THR A 3 27.65 -24.21 23.96
CA THR A 3 26.18 -24.04 24.03
C THR A 3 25.67 -22.85 23.23
N ASP A 4 26.43 -21.76 23.22
CA ASP A 4 26.02 -20.51 22.56
C ASP A 4 26.10 -20.64 21.04
N ALA A 5 27.12 -21.34 20.53
CA ALA A 5 27.28 -21.61 19.09
C ALA A 5 26.18 -22.53 18.53
N VAL A 6 25.80 -23.58 19.27
CA VAL A 6 24.71 -24.50 18.88
C VAL A 6 23.34 -23.81 18.95
N LEU A 7 23.15 -22.92 19.92
CA LEU A 7 21.94 -22.12 20.03
C LEU A 7 21.81 -21.13 18.86
N ILE A 8 22.88 -20.39 18.54
CA ILE A 8 22.92 -19.44 17.42
C ILE A 8 22.67 -20.16 16.08
N SER A 9 23.26 -21.34 15.87
CA SER A 9 23.08 -22.08 14.61
C SER A 9 21.65 -22.61 14.46
N SER A 10 21.06 -23.12 15.56
CA SER A 10 19.67 -23.59 15.59
C SER A 10 18.68 -22.45 15.34
N PHE A 11 18.88 -21.28 15.97
CA PHE A 11 18.07 -20.08 15.72
C PHE A 11 18.19 -19.60 14.27
N THR A 12 19.40 -19.62 13.70
CA THR A 12 19.63 -19.20 12.31
C THR A 12 18.90 -20.14 11.34
N LEU A 13 18.98 -21.45 11.57
CA LEU A 13 18.28 -22.46 10.77
C LEU A 13 16.75 -22.29 10.84
N ALA A 14 16.22 -22.10 12.04
CA ALA A 14 14.79 -21.85 12.26
C ALA A 14 14.33 -20.57 11.54
N THR A 15 15.09 -19.49 11.66
CA THR A 15 14.82 -18.20 10.98
C THR A 15 14.81 -18.35 9.46
N MET A 16 15.78 -19.08 8.90
CA MET A 16 15.82 -19.36 7.46
C MET A 16 14.58 -20.14 6.98
N GLN A 17 14.16 -21.16 7.74
CA GLN A 17 12.97 -21.94 7.40
C GLN A 17 11.69 -21.10 7.47
N ILE A 18 11.52 -20.31 8.53
CA ILE A 18 10.35 -19.43 8.70
C ILE A 18 10.30 -18.41 7.58
N ASN A 19 11.41 -17.70 7.31
CA ASN A 19 11.47 -16.69 6.25
C ASN A 19 11.14 -17.29 4.89
N ARG A 20 11.60 -18.51 4.60
CA ARG A 20 11.31 -19.19 3.34
C ARG A 20 9.82 -19.51 3.18
N HIS A 21 9.18 -20.11 4.19
CA HIS A 21 7.76 -20.46 4.11
C HIS A 21 6.87 -19.22 4.10
N LEU A 22 7.18 -18.23 4.94
CA LEU A 22 6.45 -16.98 4.98
C LEU A 22 6.59 -16.20 3.67
N ALA A 23 7.79 -16.16 3.08
CA ALA A 23 8.01 -15.54 1.78
C ALA A 23 7.17 -16.19 0.68
N LEU A 24 7.12 -17.53 0.62
CA LEU A 24 6.27 -18.25 -0.35
C LEU A 24 4.79 -17.98 -0.13
N PHE A 25 4.35 -17.95 1.12
CA PHE A 25 2.96 -17.63 1.47
C PHE A 25 2.59 -16.20 1.03
N VAL A 26 3.41 -15.21 1.34
CA VAL A 26 3.20 -13.81 0.94
C VAL A 26 3.27 -13.67 -0.58
N LEU A 27 4.18 -14.36 -1.25
CA LEU A 27 4.26 -14.35 -2.72
C LEU A 27 2.97 -14.87 -3.34
N LEU A 28 2.45 -16.01 -2.88
CA LEU A 28 1.25 -16.64 -3.42
C LEU A 28 0.00 -15.80 -3.12
N PHE A 29 -0.32 -15.61 -1.84
CA PHE A 29 -1.55 -14.92 -1.42
C PHE A 29 -1.50 -13.42 -1.72
N GLY A 30 -0.34 -12.78 -1.56
CA GLY A 30 -0.17 -11.37 -1.88
C GLY A 30 -0.30 -11.11 -3.37
N THR A 31 0.25 -11.97 -4.24
CA THR A 31 0.09 -11.79 -5.69
C THR A 31 -1.36 -12.03 -6.10
N VAL A 32 -1.96 -13.15 -5.69
CA VAL A 32 -3.35 -13.48 -6.05
C VAL A 32 -4.32 -12.41 -5.56
N GLY A 33 -4.21 -11.98 -4.30
CA GLY A 33 -5.08 -10.95 -3.74
C GLY A 33 -4.96 -9.60 -4.46
N ASN A 34 -3.74 -9.14 -4.76
CA ASN A 34 -3.57 -7.88 -5.48
C ASN A 34 -3.98 -7.98 -6.95
N LEU A 35 -3.82 -9.13 -7.62
CA LEU A 35 -4.31 -9.34 -8.98
C LEU A 35 -5.84 -9.34 -9.03
N LEU A 36 -6.52 -9.96 -8.06
CA LEU A 36 -7.96 -9.91 -7.94
C LEU A 36 -8.44 -8.47 -7.70
N ASN A 37 -7.76 -7.71 -6.84
CA ASN A 37 -8.07 -6.29 -6.65
C ASN A 37 -7.92 -5.50 -7.95
N ILE A 38 -6.84 -5.69 -8.70
CA ILE A 38 -6.65 -5.04 -10.00
C ILE A 38 -7.78 -5.40 -10.94
N TRP A 39 -8.14 -6.68 -11.03
CA TRP A 39 -9.18 -7.16 -11.93
C TRP A 39 -10.55 -6.53 -11.60
N VAL A 40 -10.97 -6.57 -10.34
CA VAL A 40 -12.24 -5.99 -9.86
C VAL A 40 -12.25 -4.47 -10.04
N LEU A 41 -11.19 -3.78 -9.62
CA LEU A 41 -11.13 -2.30 -9.68
C LEU A 41 -10.98 -1.76 -11.12
N SER A 42 -10.58 -2.61 -12.07
CA SER A 42 -10.52 -2.27 -13.50
C SER A 42 -11.89 -2.27 -14.18
N GLU A 43 -12.93 -2.79 -13.52
CA GLU A 43 -14.29 -2.77 -14.07
C GLU A 43 -14.76 -1.33 -14.32
N ARG A 44 -15.46 -1.10 -15.45
CA ARG A 44 -15.94 0.24 -15.85
C ARG A 44 -16.77 0.92 -14.77
N SER A 45 -17.59 0.17 -14.04
CA SER A 45 -18.43 0.69 -12.95
C SER A 45 -17.61 1.32 -11.81
N LEU A 46 -16.44 0.75 -11.50
CA LEU A 46 -15.59 1.17 -10.39
C LEU A 46 -14.47 2.12 -10.81
N SER A 47 -14.01 2.06 -12.06
CA SER A 47 -12.89 2.91 -12.54
C SER A 47 -13.24 4.40 -12.63
N HIS A 48 -14.52 4.77 -12.59
CA HIS A 48 -14.96 6.17 -12.44
C HIS A 48 -14.93 6.68 -11.00
N ASN A 49 -14.57 5.84 -10.02
CA ASN A 49 -14.45 6.24 -8.63
C ASN A 49 -12.98 6.63 -8.30
N PRO A 50 -12.71 7.86 -7.80
CA PRO A 50 -11.38 8.29 -7.40
C PRO A 50 -10.74 7.36 -6.35
N CYS A 51 -11.49 6.91 -5.34
CA CYS A 51 -11.00 5.93 -4.37
C CYS A 51 -10.55 4.62 -5.03
N SER A 52 -11.29 4.14 -6.03
CA SER A 52 -10.92 2.91 -6.78
C SER A 52 -9.60 3.11 -7.53
N THR A 53 -9.39 4.30 -8.11
CA THR A 53 -8.15 4.64 -8.81
C THR A 53 -6.93 4.52 -7.89
N TYR A 54 -7.01 5.01 -6.66
CA TYR A 54 -5.93 4.86 -5.68
C TYR A 54 -5.68 3.40 -5.29
N LEU A 55 -6.73 2.62 -5.04
CA LEU A 55 -6.60 1.21 -4.65
C LEU A 55 -6.03 0.35 -5.79
N TRP A 56 -6.36 0.69 -7.04
CA TRP A 56 -5.80 0.04 -8.21
C TRP A 56 -4.29 0.26 -8.30
N TRP A 57 -3.83 1.51 -8.15
CA TRP A 57 -2.40 1.83 -8.14
C TRP A 57 -1.67 1.21 -6.96
N SER A 58 -2.28 1.20 -5.78
CA SER A 58 -1.71 0.51 -4.62
C SER A 58 -1.51 -0.98 -4.88
N SER A 59 -2.49 -1.63 -5.50
CA SER A 59 -2.44 -3.06 -5.81
C SER A 59 -1.38 -3.35 -6.87
N LEU A 60 -1.29 -2.52 -7.92
CA LEU A 60 -0.26 -2.63 -8.94
C LEU A 60 1.15 -2.50 -8.35
N SER A 61 1.39 -1.45 -7.56
CA SER A 61 2.69 -1.25 -6.89
C SER A 61 3.01 -2.39 -5.92
N SER A 62 2.02 -2.94 -5.23
CA SER A 62 2.19 -4.10 -4.35
C SER A 62 2.62 -5.36 -5.11
N VAL A 63 2.05 -5.63 -6.29
CA VAL A 63 2.49 -6.73 -7.16
C VAL A 63 3.95 -6.52 -7.58
N ILE A 64 4.30 -5.34 -8.08
CA ILE A 64 5.68 -5.04 -8.50
C ILE A 64 6.66 -5.20 -7.33
N PHE A 65 6.29 -4.73 -6.13
CA PHE A 65 7.07 -4.90 -4.90
C PHE A 65 7.29 -6.38 -4.55
N ILE A 66 6.22 -7.19 -4.54
CA ILE A 66 6.29 -8.62 -4.24
C ILE A 66 7.20 -9.34 -5.23
N TRP A 67 7.02 -9.10 -6.53
CA TRP A 67 7.81 -9.76 -7.58
C TRP A 67 9.27 -9.29 -7.60
N SER A 68 9.55 -8.01 -7.37
CA SER A 68 10.94 -7.52 -7.33
C SER A 68 11.69 -7.92 -6.04
N GLY A 69 10.99 -7.93 -4.90
CA GLY A 69 11.55 -8.18 -3.59
C GLY A 69 11.60 -9.65 -3.20
N ILE A 70 10.48 -10.37 -3.29
CA ILE A 70 10.33 -11.72 -2.73
C ILE A 70 10.83 -12.77 -3.71
N LEU A 71 10.54 -12.65 -5.01
CA LEU A 71 11.01 -13.63 -6.01
C LEU A 71 12.54 -13.78 -5.97
N THR A 72 13.24 -12.65 -5.87
CA THR A 72 14.70 -12.61 -5.81
C THR A 72 15.26 -13.22 -4.52
N ARG A 73 14.54 -13.11 -3.39
CA ARG A 73 14.89 -13.81 -2.14
C ARG A 73 14.68 -15.32 -2.24
N VAL A 74 13.61 -15.75 -2.91
CA VAL A 74 13.36 -17.18 -3.18
C VAL A 74 14.45 -17.74 -4.10
N LEU A 75 14.79 -17.04 -5.18
CA LEU A 75 15.84 -17.46 -6.13
C LEU A 75 17.25 -17.51 -5.50
N GLN A 76 17.58 -16.61 -4.56
CA GLN A 76 18.82 -16.71 -3.76
C GLN A 76 18.89 -18.02 -2.97
N GLY A 77 17.75 -18.54 -2.50
CA GLY A 77 17.68 -19.85 -1.83
C GLY A 77 18.02 -21.04 -2.73
N TYR A 78 17.98 -20.86 -4.05
CA TYR A 78 18.35 -21.86 -5.07
C TYR A 78 19.72 -21.57 -5.71
N SER A 79 20.61 -20.85 -5.02
CA SER A 79 21.96 -20.49 -5.48
C SER A 79 22.01 -19.61 -6.75
N PHE A 80 20.91 -18.97 -7.13
CA PHE A 80 20.86 -18.02 -8.24
C PHE A 80 21.14 -16.59 -7.74
N ASN A 81 22.40 -16.15 -7.81
CA ASN A 81 22.86 -14.86 -7.25
C ASN A 81 22.90 -13.70 -8.26
N TRP A 82 22.17 -13.80 -9.38
CA TRP A 82 22.24 -12.83 -10.49
C TRP A 82 22.04 -11.34 -10.11
N PRO A 83 21.17 -10.96 -9.16
CA PRO A 83 21.03 -9.56 -8.72
C PRO A 83 22.16 -9.07 -7.80
N ASN A 84 22.89 -9.99 -7.19
CA ASN A 84 23.91 -9.73 -6.18
C ASN A 84 25.31 -9.54 -6.81
N GLU A 85 25.52 -10.09 -7.99
CA GLU A 85 26.77 -9.98 -8.75
C GLU A 85 26.77 -8.75 -9.68
N ASN A 86 25.59 -8.26 -10.06
CA ASN A 86 25.45 -7.13 -10.98
C ASN A 86 25.09 -5.83 -10.24
N GLN A 87 26.07 -4.93 -10.10
CA GLN A 87 25.91 -3.62 -9.46
C GLN A 87 24.70 -2.79 -9.95
N PRO A 88 24.48 -2.59 -11.26
CA PRO A 88 23.32 -1.82 -11.73
C PRO A 88 22.00 -2.52 -11.41
N LEU A 89 21.95 -3.85 -11.50
CA LEU A 89 20.74 -4.63 -11.26
C LEU A 89 20.34 -4.59 -9.77
N CYS A 90 21.31 -4.66 -8.85
CA CYS A 90 21.11 -4.45 -7.42
C CYS A 90 20.44 -3.10 -7.14
N LYS A 91 21.00 -2.01 -7.69
CA LYS A 91 20.51 -0.64 -7.47
C LYS A 91 19.11 -0.44 -8.03
N ILE A 92 18.88 -0.84 -9.29
CA ILE A 92 17.58 -0.72 -9.96
C ILE A 92 16.51 -1.52 -9.21
N ARG A 93 16.81 -2.75 -8.83
CA ARG A 93 15.88 -3.60 -8.07
C ARG A 93 15.49 -2.94 -6.76
N LEU A 94 16.46 -2.47 -5.99
CA LEU A 94 16.19 -1.87 -4.69
C LEU A 94 15.41 -0.56 -4.82
N PHE A 95 15.77 0.25 -5.81
CA PHE A 95 15.04 1.47 -6.15
C PHE A 95 13.57 1.18 -6.47
N ILE A 96 13.30 0.21 -7.35
CA ILE A 96 11.92 -0.21 -7.70
C ILE A 96 11.17 -0.68 -6.45
N LEU A 97 11.81 -1.48 -5.59
CA LEU A 97 11.21 -2.00 -4.37
C LEU A 97 10.77 -0.87 -3.44
N ILE A 98 11.67 0.05 -3.13
CA ILE A 98 11.40 1.14 -2.18
C ILE A 98 10.35 2.11 -2.75
N VAL A 99 10.46 2.48 -4.03
CA VAL A 99 9.49 3.34 -4.69
C VAL A 99 8.11 2.69 -4.74
N CYS A 100 8.00 1.41 -5.09
CA CYS A 100 6.71 0.72 -5.13
C CYS A 100 6.07 0.60 -3.75
N PHE A 101 6.88 0.34 -2.71
CA PHE A 101 6.40 0.32 -1.33
C PHE A 101 5.84 1.68 -0.91
N SER A 102 6.57 2.76 -1.20
CA SER A 102 6.11 4.14 -0.95
C SER A 102 4.82 4.46 -1.70
N VAL A 103 4.77 4.20 -3.01
CA VAL A 103 3.59 4.47 -3.84
C VAL A 103 2.38 3.70 -3.35
N SER A 104 2.53 2.45 -2.93
CA SER A 104 1.43 1.68 -2.35
C SER A 104 0.92 2.30 -1.05
N ALA A 105 1.80 2.61 -0.10
CA ALA A 105 1.43 3.20 1.18
C ALA A 105 0.72 4.56 1.01
N TRP A 106 1.28 5.45 0.19
CA TRP A 106 0.71 6.77 -0.06
C TRP A 106 -0.57 6.73 -0.92
N SER A 107 -0.74 5.72 -1.76
CA SER A 107 -2.01 5.50 -2.46
C SER A 107 -3.13 5.12 -1.48
N LEU A 108 -2.85 4.30 -0.46
CA LEU A 108 -3.81 3.99 0.60
C LEU A 108 -4.19 5.22 1.44
N VAL A 109 -3.22 6.10 1.70
CA VAL A 109 -3.48 7.42 2.31
C VAL A 109 -4.39 8.25 1.42
N GLY A 110 -4.10 8.32 0.12
CA GLY A 110 -4.94 9.00 -0.87
C GLY A 110 -6.37 8.47 -0.90
N ALA A 111 -6.54 7.15 -0.87
CA ALA A 111 -7.86 6.51 -0.78
C ALA A 111 -8.60 6.87 0.52
N SER A 112 -7.89 6.94 1.65
CA SER A 112 -8.47 7.31 2.95
C SER A 112 -8.92 8.78 2.98
N ILE A 113 -8.12 9.68 2.40
CA ILE A 113 -8.47 11.09 2.22
C ILE A 113 -9.69 11.23 1.32
N ASP A 114 -9.72 10.54 0.18
CA ASP A 114 -10.84 10.59 -0.76
C ASP A 114 -12.15 10.13 -0.12
N ARG A 115 -12.12 9.02 0.64
CA ARG A 115 -13.27 8.54 1.43
C ARG A 115 -13.74 9.58 2.45
N TYR A 116 -12.81 10.24 3.14
CA TYR A 116 -13.14 11.34 4.04
C TYR A 116 -13.82 12.50 3.30
N LEU A 117 -13.23 12.97 2.18
CA LEU A 117 -13.76 14.07 1.38
C LEU A 117 -15.19 13.78 0.89
N ARG A 118 -15.47 12.54 0.45
CA ARG A 118 -16.81 12.10 0.05
C ARG A 118 -17.80 12.08 1.21
N SER A 119 -17.37 11.63 2.39
CA SER A 119 -18.22 11.54 3.58
C SER A 119 -18.56 12.92 4.18
N SER A 120 -17.73 13.93 3.92
CA SER A 120 -17.85 15.27 4.50
C SER A 120 -19.19 15.94 4.17
N VAL A 121 -19.73 16.71 5.13
CA VAL A 121 -20.97 17.48 4.95
C VAL A 121 -20.75 18.67 4.00
N ILE A 122 -19.53 19.18 3.94
CA ILE A 122 -19.18 20.39 3.20
C ILE A 122 -19.06 20.06 1.70
N VAL A 123 -19.90 20.68 0.87
CA VAL A 123 -19.94 20.47 -0.59
C VAL A 123 -18.59 20.76 -1.25
N LYS A 124 -17.89 21.81 -0.81
CA LYS A 124 -16.55 22.16 -1.32
C LYS A 124 -15.56 21.00 -1.19
N PHE A 125 -15.60 20.26 -0.07
CA PHE A 125 -14.71 19.12 0.15
C PHE A 125 -15.11 17.90 -0.69
N ARG A 126 -16.42 17.66 -0.85
CA ARG A 126 -16.91 16.60 -1.74
C ARG A 126 -16.50 16.82 -3.20
N ASN A 127 -16.52 18.08 -3.66
CA ASN A 127 -16.15 18.43 -5.03
C ASN A 127 -14.65 18.21 -5.34
N LEU A 128 -13.80 18.03 -4.33
CA LEU A 128 -12.39 17.66 -4.53
C LEU A 128 -12.22 16.17 -4.84
N SER A 129 -13.19 15.33 -4.48
CA SER A 129 -13.18 13.88 -4.76
C SER A 129 -13.57 13.61 -6.21
N THR A 130 -12.62 13.86 -7.11
CA THR A 130 -12.77 13.61 -8.56
C THR A 130 -11.61 12.75 -9.07
N VAL A 131 -11.87 11.96 -10.11
CA VAL A 131 -10.84 11.08 -10.71
C VAL A 131 -9.66 11.89 -11.26
N GLN A 132 -9.90 13.10 -11.77
CA GLN A 132 -8.86 13.99 -12.24
C GLN A 132 -7.93 14.42 -11.10
N THR A 133 -8.49 14.78 -9.95
CA THR A 133 -7.70 15.11 -8.75
C THR A 133 -6.94 13.90 -8.25
N ALA A 134 -7.57 12.72 -8.24
CA ALA A 134 -6.91 11.47 -7.85
C ALA A 134 -5.70 11.15 -8.73
N ARG A 135 -5.85 11.26 -10.06
CA ARG A 135 -4.75 11.06 -11.01
C ARG A 135 -3.61 12.06 -10.81
N ARG A 136 -3.93 13.35 -10.60
CA ARG A 136 -2.92 14.38 -10.32
C ARG A 136 -2.14 14.08 -9.04
N LEU A 137 -2.85 13.68 -7.97
CA LEU A 137 -2.22 13.31 -6.70
C LEU A 137 -1.36 12.06 -6.83
N LEU A 138 -1.79 11.06 -7.60
CA LEU A 138 -0.98 9.87 -7.89
C LEU A 138 0.31 10.21 -8.64
N ILE A 139 0.25 11.09 -9.64
CA ILE A 139 1.45 11.57 -10.33
C ILE A 139 2.40 12.24 -9.33
N ILE A 140 1.88 13.11 -8.46
CA ILE A 140 2.69 13.76 -7.41
C ILE A 140 3.31 12.71 -6.48
N ILE A 141 2.55 11.72 -6.00
CA ILE A 141 3.04 10.64 -5.13
C ILE A 141 4.18 9.87 -5.80
N ILE A 142 4.02 9.50 -7.07
CA ILE A 142 5.03 8.76 -7.83
C ILE A 142 6.28 9.61 -8.02
N THR A 143 6.13 10.86 -8.48
CA THR A 143 7.26 11.77 -8.70
C THR A 143 8.02 12.05 -7.41
N VAL A 144 7.32 12.35 -6.32
CA VAL A 144 7.94 12.61 -5.01
C VAL A 144 8.63 11.35 -4.49
N SER A 145 8.00 10.17 -4.60
CA SER A 145 8.64 8.90 -4.20
C SER A 145 9.90 8.63 -5.00
N VAL A 146 9.88 8.85 -6.31
CA VAL A 146 11.07 8.69 -7.17
C VAL A 146 12.18 9.63 -6.70
N LEU A 147 11.89 10.92 -6.52
CA LEU A 147 12.89 11.92 -6.11
C LEU A 147 13.48 11.64 -4.73
N ILE A 148 12.64 11.26 -3.76
CA ILE A 148 13.06 10.98 -2.37
C ILE A 148 13.97 9.78 -2.26
N PHE A 149 13.92 8.83 -3.22
CA PHE A 149 14.69 7.58 -3.19
C PHE A 149 15.77 7.51 -4.28
N LEU A 150 16.07 8.62 -4.96
CA LEU A 150 17.16 8.67 -5.97
C LEU A 150 18.53 8.41 -5.35
N GLU A 151 18.72 8.71 -4.06
CA GLU A 151 19.96 8.44 -3.32
C GLU A 151 20.33 6.96 -3.31
N VAL A 152 19.39 6.04 -3.55
CA VAL A 152 19.67 4.60 -3.64
C VAL A 152 20.77 4.31 -4.67
N PHE A 153 20.80 5.05 -5.78
CA PHE A 153 21.82 4.87 -6.82
C PHE A 153 23.23 5.27 -6.37
N TYR A 154 23.33 6.18 -5.40
CA TYR A 154 24.59 6.63 -4.83
C TYR A 154 24.99 5.85 -3.58
N CYS A 155 24.03 5.55 -2.69
CA CYS A 155 24.28 5.02 -1.35
C CYS A 155 24.46 3.50 -1.28
N TYR A 156 24.04 2.74 -2.28
CA TYR A 156 24.13 1.28 -2.28
C TYR A 156 25.25 0.78 -3.16
N ASP A 157 25.84 -0.35 -2.76
CA ASP A 157 26.79 -1.08 -3.60
C ASP A 157 26.54 -2.59 -3.54
N ALA A 158 26.86 -3.29 -4.63
CA ALA A 158 26.74 -4.74 -4.71
C ALA A 158 27.79 -5.46 -3.87
N SER A 159 29.00 -4.90 -3.80
CA SER A 159 30.16 -5.52 -3.15
C SER A 159 30.74 -4.60 -2.07
N VAL A 160 30.13 -4.60 -0.89
CA VAL A 160 30.64 -3.85 0.27
C VAL A 160 31.67 -4.71 1.03
N PRO A 161 32.90 -4.21 1.29
CA PRO A 161 33.91 -4.95 2.05
C PRO A 161 33.39 -5.34 3.44
N ASN A 162 33.68 -6.57 3.88
CA ASN A 162 33.31 -7.11 5.19
C ASN A 162 31.80 -7.31 5.44
N VAL A 163 30.96 -7.30 4.40
CA VAL A 163 29.52 -7.59 4.51
C VAL A 163 29.19 -8.84 3.69
N PRO A 164 28.64 -9.90 4.31
CA PRO A 164 28.30 -11.15 3.60
C PRO A 164 27.03 -11.04 2.75
N VAL A 165 26.37 -9.88 2.77
CA VAL A 165 25.12 -9.60 2.06
C VAL A 165 25.42 -8.70 0.88
N ALA A 166 25.13 -9.19 -0.31
CA ALA A 166 25.21 -8.39 -1.51
C ALA A 166 24.09 -7.34 -1.56
N CYS A 167 24.39 -6.19 -2.18
CA CYS A 167 23.50 -5.03 -2.26
C CYS A 167 23.19 -4.40 -0.90
N TYR A 168 24.16 -3.67 -0.35
CA TYR A 168 24.10 -3.08 0.99
C TYR A 168 24.51 -1.59 0.98
N PRO A 169 24.04 -0.74 1.92
CA PRO A 169 24.53 0.62 2.03
C PRO A 169 26.05 0.67 2.25
N GLN A 170 26.74 1.49 1.48
CA GLN A 170 28.21 1.60 1.52
C GLN A 170 28.74 2.30 2.79
N SER A 171 27.91 3.10 3.45
CA SER A 171 28.30 3.92 4.60
C SER A 171 27.23 3.96 5.68
N LEU A 172 27.65 4.16 6.94
CA LEU A 172 26.74 4.29 8.07
C LEU A 172 25.73 5.43 7.91
N PRO A 173 26.12 6.64 7.41
CA PRO A 173 25.15 7.71 7.15
C PRO A 173 24.09 7.32 6.12
N CYS A 174 24.48 6.66 5.02
CA CYS A 174 23.54 6.16 4.02
C CYS A 174 22.54 5.16 4.61
N ARG A 175 23.03 4.25 5.47
CA ARG A 175 22.17 3.28 6.17
C ARG A 175 21.16 3.98 7.08
N LEU A 176 21.64 4.85 7.97
CA LEU A 176 20.78 5.56 8.93
C LEU A 176 19.74 6.39 8.18
N TYR A 177 20.16 7.16 7.17
CA TYR A 177 19.25 7.94 6.35
C TYR A 177 18.15 7.08 5.71
N ASN A 178 18.53 5.97 5.07
CA ASN A 178 17.58 5.06 4.42
C ASN A 178 16.60 4.44 5.43
N ASP A 179 17.10 3.95 6.57
CA ASP A 179 16.27 3.32 7.60
C ASP A 179 15.26 4.32 8.18
N TRP A 180 15.70 5.55 8.47
CA TRP A 180 14.82 6.62 8.94
C TRP A 180 13.79 7.04 7.89
N MET A 181 14.20 7.20 6.61
CA MET A 181 13.27 7.55 5.54
C MET A 181 12.21 6.47 5.34
N LEU A 182 12.60 5.19 5.33
CA LEU A 182 11.65 4.09 5.19
C LEU A 182 10.66 4.02 6.37
N ILE A 183 11.15 4.17 7.60
CA ILE A 183 10.29 4.14 8.80
C ILE A 183 9.34 5.33 8.79
N LEU A 184 9.85 6.54 8.59
CA LEU A 184 9.03 7.75 8.69
C LEU A 184 8.10 7.91 7.50
N ILE A 185 8.63 7.90 6.27
CA ILE A 185 7.89 8.24 5.05
C ILE A 185 6.98 7.10 4.59
N CYS A 186 7.39 5.84 4.74
CA CYS A 186 6.60 4.72 4.24
C CYS A 186 5.73 4.06 5.31
N THR A 187 6.03 4.23 6.60
CA THR A 187 5.32 3.52 7.68
C THR A 187 4.60 4.47 8.64
N VAL A 188 5.33 5.29 9.39
CA VAL A 188 4.76 6.09 10.49
C VAL A 188 3.81 7.16 9.97
N ILE A 189 4.25 7.96 9.00
CA ILE A 189 3.45 9.07 8.47
C ILE A 189 2.20 8.56 7.72
N PRO A 190 2.31 7.58 6.80
CA PRO A 190 1.12 7.02 6.15
C PRO A 190 0.12 6.41 7.14
N SER A 191 0.61 5.67 8.14
CA SER A 191 -0.26 5.07 9.16
C SER A 191 -0.99 6.13 9.99
N PHE A 192 -0.29 7.20 10.39
CA PHE A 192 -0.90 8.33 11.08
C PHE A 192 -2.02 8.97 10.24
N PHE A 193 -1.75 9.26 8.97
CA PHE A 193 -2.76 9.86 8.09
C PHE A 193 -3.95 8.93 7.84
N MET A 194 -3.72 7.63 7.60
CA MET A 194 -4.78 6.65 7.46
C MET A 194 -5.65 6.56 8.72
N ALA A 195 -5.04 6.55 9.92
CA ALA A 195 -5.76 6.53 11.18
C ALA A 195 -6.61 7.78 11.39
N VAL A 196 -6.06 8.97 11.11
CA VAL A 196 -6.77 10.25 11.23
C VAL A 196 -7.95 10.32 10.26
N PHE A 197 -7.70 10.16 8.96
CA PHE A 197 -8.75 10.28 7.94
C PHE A 197 -9.75 9.12 7.98
N GLY A 198 -9.33 7.92 8.35
CA GLY A 198 -10.21 6.79 8.62
C GLY A 198 -11.16 7.09 9.77
N SER A 199 -10.65 7.59 10.90
CA SER A 199 -11.46 7.97 12.05
C SER A 199 -12.46 9.07 11.73
N LEU A 200 -12.04 10.10 10.98
CA LEU A 200 -12.92 11.18 10.53
C LEU A 200 -14.02 10.66 9.59
N THR A 201 -13.68 9.74 8.68
CA THR A 201 -14.66 9.11 7.78
C THR A 201 -15.73 8.36 8.59
N VAL A 202 -15.33 7.57 9.59
CA VAL A 202 -16.28 6.84 10.46
C VAL A 202 -17.19 7.80 11.22
N ARG A 203 -16.65 8.90 11.76
CA ARG A 203 -17.45 9.94 12.45
C ARG A 203 -18.49 10.58 11.54
N ASN A 204 -18.10 10.95 10.31
CA ASN A 204 -19.00 11.54 9.33
C ASN A 204 -20.13 10.58 8.92
N ILE A 205 -19.79 9.31 8.69
CA ILE A 205 -20.77 8.29 8.32
C ILE A 205 -21.75 8.04 9.47
N ARG A 206 -21.27 7.88 10.72
CA ARG A 206 -22.14 7.69 11.89
C ARG A 206 -23.10 8.87 12.08
N THR A 207 -22.61 10.09 11.94
CA THR A 207 -23.45 11.30 12.07
C THR A 207 -24.56 11.32 11.02
N ARG A 208 -24.26 10.93 9.76
CA ARG A 208 -25.25 10.86 8.68
C ARG A 208 -26.25 9.70 8.84
N ILE A 209 -25.84 8.57 9.40
CA ILE A 209 -26.71 7.40 9.66
C ILE A 209 -27.61 7.61 10.88
N VAL A 210 -27.21 8.45 11.84
CA VAL A 210 -28.04 8.79 13.01
C VAL A 210 -29.03 9.93 12.71
N GLN A 211 -28.76 10.78 11.72
CA GLN A 211 -29.66 11.87 11.29
C GLN A 211 -30.81 11.55 10.30
N PRO A 212 -31.08 10.34 9.77
CA PRO A 212 -32.04 10.14 8.69
C PRO A 212 -33.51 9.96 9.14
N ALA A 213 -33.96 10.57 10.24
CA ALA A 213 -35.36 10.44 10.67
C ALA A 213 -36.02 11.63 11.40
N ALA A 214 -35.31 12.72 11.70
CA ALA A 214 -35.88 13.75 12.59
C ALA A 214 -36.48 14.99 11.92
N HIS A 215 -36.17 15.33 10.66
CA HIS A 215 -36.61 16.61 10.08
C HIS A 215 -36.88 16.61 8.58
N VAL A 216 -37.81 15.77 8.11
CA VAL A 216 -38.37 15.93 6.77
C VAL A 216 -39.86 15.60 6.78
N GLU A 217 -40.71 16.58 7.10
CA GLU A 217 -42.07 16.58 6.58
C GLU A 217 -41.98 16.89 5.07
N LEU A 218 -42.21 15.88 4.22
CA LEU A 218 -42.31 16.05 2.76
C LEU A 218 -43.48 15.24 2.19
N PRO A 219 -44.05 15.68 1.04
CA PRO A 219 -45.35 15.24 0.54
C PRO A 219 -45.36 13.79 0.04
N HIS A 220 -46.55 13.19 0.16
CA HIS A 220 -46.86 11.75 0.13
C HIS A 220 -46.40 10.94 -1.12
N ASN A 221 -46.05 11.57 -2.24
CA ASN A 221 -45.81 10.87 -3.51
C ASN A 221 -44.34 10.57 -3.85
N THR A 222 -43.36 11.29 -3.28
CA THR A 222 -41.94 11.09 -3.60
C THR A 222 -41.27 9.98 -2.77
N THR A 223 -42.00 9.44 -1.79
CA THR A 223 -41.47 8.55 -0.76
C THR A 223 -41.22 7.13 -1.27
N TYR A 224 -42.10 6.57 -2.11
CA TYR A 224 -41.97 5.16 -2.52
C TYR A 224 -40.74 4.89 -3.40
N GLN A 225 -40.40 5.79 -4.33
CA GLN A 225 -39.23 5.61 -5.19
C GLN A 225 -37.92 5.78 -4.42
N ASN A 226 -37.82 6.81 -3.57
CA ASN A 226 -36.62 7.07 -2.78
C ASN A 226 -36.40 6.04 -1.67
N LEU A 227 -37.47 5.48 -1.09
CA LEU A 227 -37.38 4.40 -0.12
C LEU A 227 -36.90 3.10 -0.79
N ARG A 228 -37.41 2.79 -2.00
CA ARG A 228 -36.93 1.65 -2.80
C ARG A 228 -35.46 1.78 -3.16
N LEU A 229 -35.01 2.97 -3.57
CA LEU A 229 -33.59 3.23 -3.88
C LEU A 229 -32.70 3.07 -2.64
N ARG A 230 -33.12 3.58 -1.47
CA ARG A 230 -32.36 3.41 -0.22
C ARG A 230 -32.32 1.97 0.29
N LEU A 231 -33.40 1.20 0.12
CA LEU A 231 -33.40 -0.23 0.44
C LEU A 231 -32.46 -1.02 -0.49
N ASN A 232 -32.41 -0.63 -1.76
CA ASN A 232 -31.49 -1.23 -2.72
C ASN A 232 -30.03 -0.90 -2.40
N ASP A 233 -29.72 0.35 -2.06
CA ASP A 233 -28.37 0.76 -1.62
C ASP A 233 -27.93 0.06 -0.33
N ARG A 234 -28.86 -0.15 0.60
CA ARG A 234 -28.60 -0.89 1.84
C ARG A 234 -28.24 -2.35 1.53
N ASN A 235 -28.97 -3.01 0.63
CA ASN A 235 -28.68 -4.39 0.22
C ASN A 235 -27.34 -4.51 -0.51
N ILE A 236 -27.00 -3.53 -1.37
CA ILE A 236 -25.71 -3.49 -2.06
C ILE A 236 -24.56 -3.27 -1.06
N SER A 237 -24.73 -2.38 -0.08
CA SER A 237 -23.72 -2.17 0.97
C SER A 237 -23.52 -3.38 1.87
N HIS A 238 -24.57 -4.17 2.12
CA HIS A 238 -24.51 -5.40 2.90
C HIS A 238 -23.83 -6.54 2.14
N MET A 239 -24.01 -6.61 0.81
CA MET A 239 -23.29 -7.56 -0.05
C MET A 239 -21.79 -7.25 -0.12
N LEU A 240 -21.40 -5.98 -0.10
CA LEU A 240 -20.00 -5.55 -0.15
C LEU A 240 -19.26 -5.66 1.20
N LEU A 241 -19.98 -5.78 2.32
CA LEU A 241 -19.41 -5.94 3.67
C LEU A 241 -19.21 -7.42 4.07
N ILE A 242 -19.70 -8.36 3.25
CA ILE A 242 -19.60 -9.81 3.48
C ILE A 242 -18.50 -10.44 2.60
N GLN A 243 -17.81 -9.65 1.77
CA GLN A 243 -16.58 -10.05 1.06
C GLN A 243 -15.34 -9.46 1.73
#